data_AF-A0A3D5SHY9-F1
#
_entry.id   AF-A0A3D5SHY9-F1
#
_cell.length_a   1.000
_cell.length_b   1.000
_cell.length_c   1.000
_cell.angle_alpha   90.00
_cell.angle_beta   90.00
_cell.angle_gamma   90.00
#
_symmetry.space_group_name_H-M   'P 1'
#
loop_
_entity.id
_entity.type
_entity.pdbx_description
1 polymer ?
#
loop_
_entity_poly.entity_id
_entity_poly.type
_entity_poly.pdbx_seq_one_letter_code
_entity_poly.pdbx_strand_id
1 'polypeptide(L)'
;MDEKKAAEICRQFYLGDVARKLLTPDLTAEEYLQLLIQNKQYVDAVRVLAYALPTRQAIMWASWCARQFSEANPSDSFSAALADVDKWLAEPNEENRRAAMKAAERVEFGTPAGSAALAL
;
A
#
# COMPACT_ATOMS: atom_id res chain seq x y z
N MET A 1 -1.77 -10.13 9.75
CA MET A 1 -2.79 -9.59 8.82
C MET A 1 -4.13 -9.81 9.50
N ASP A 2 -5.08 -8.86 9.46
CA ASP A 2 -6.39 -9.10 10.08
C ASP A 2 -7.05 -10.34 9.44
N GLU A 3 -7.86 -11.07 10.19
CA GLU A 3 -8.51 -12.32 9.76
C GLU A 3 -9.66 -12.04 8.77
N LYS A 4 -9.34 -11.42 7.64
CA LYS A 4 -10.27 -11.10 6.55
C LYS A 4 -10.37 -12.28 5.60
N LYS A 5 -11.57 -12.58 5.12
CA LYS A 5 -11.77 -13.57 4.06
C LYS A 5 -11.29 -13.03 2.72
N ALA A 6 -10.57 -13.87 1.96
CA ALA A 6 -10.04 -13.50 0.66
C ALA A 6 -11.16 -13.04 -0.30
N ALA A 7 -12.32 -13.71 -0.24
CA ALA A 7 -13.48 -13.38 -1.07
C ALA A 7 -14.04 -11.97 -0.80
N GLU A 8 -13.92 -11.45 0.42
CA GLU A 8 -14.40 -10.10 0.76
C GLU A 8 -13.47 -9.04 0.20
N ILE A 9 -12.16 -9.25 0.33
CA ILE A 9 -11.12 -8.37 -0.22
C ILE A 9 -11.22 -8.31 -1.75
N CYS A 10 -11.37 -9.47 -2.40
CA CYS A 10 -11.36 -9.57 -3.85
C CYS A 10 -12.59 -8.93 -4.53
N ARG A 11 -13.63 -8.52 -3.79
CA ARG A 11 -14.75 -7.74 -4.36
C ARG A 11 -14.35 -6.33 -4.76
N GLN A 12 -13.23 -5.82 -4.25
CA GLN A 12 -12.82 -4.43 -4.44
C GLN A 12 -11.98 -4.21 -5.71
N PHE A 13 -11.56 -5.27 -6.40
CA PHE A 13 -10.72 -5.19 -7.59
C PHE A 13 -10.93 -6.37 -8.54
N TYR A 14 -10.43 -6.22 -9.77
CA TYR A 14 -10.50 -7.29 -10.76
C TYR A 14 -9.40 -8.33 -10.54
N LEU A 15 -9.78 -9.61 -10.49
CA LEU A 15 -8.87 -10.75 -10.51
C LEU A 15 -8.69 -11.29 -11.92
N GLY A 16 -7.45 -11.65 -12.28
CA GLY A 16 -7.15 -12.42 -13.47
C GLY A 16 -7.81 -13.81 -13.43
N ASP A 17 -7.94 -14.44 -14.60
CA ASP A 17 -8.70 -15.69 -14.74
C ASP A 17 -8.13 -16.84 -13.90
N VAL A 18 -6.80 -16.95 -13.82
CA VAL A 18 -6.13 -17.97 -13.00
C VAL A 18 -6.38 -17.71 -11.52
N ALA A 19 -6.16 -16.48 -11.06
CA ALA A 19 -6.40 -16.08 -9.68
C ALA A 19 -7.86 -16.33 -9.25
N ARG A 20 -8.81 -16.00 -10.13
CA ARG A 20 -10.24 -16.22 -9.86
C ARG A 20 -10.60 -17.69 -9.66
N LYS A 21 -10.00 -18.61 -10.43
CA LYS A 21 -10.23 -20.05 -10.28
C LYS A 21 -9.66 -20.61 -8.98
N LEU A 22 -8.66 -19.95 -8.42
CA LEU A 22 -8.01 -20.34 -7.15
C LEU A 22 -8.77 -19.84 -5.92
N LEU A 23 -9.68 -18.87 -6.06
CA LEU A 23 -10.40 -18.27 -4.95
C LEU A 23 -11.54 -19.17 -4.47
N THR A 24 -11.54 -19.53 -3.19
CA THR A 24 -12.66 -20.20 -2.53
C THR A 24 -13.16 -19.39 -1.32
N PRO A 25 -14.42 -19.57 -0.87
CA PRO A 25 -15.01 -18.73 0.18
C PRO A 25 -14.31 -18.85 1.54
N ASP A 26 -13.69 -20.00 1.82
CA ASP A 26 -13.15 -20.29 3.14
C ASP A 26 -11.75 -19.73 3.36
N LEU A 27 -11.02 -19.41 2.29
CA LEU A 27 -9.64 -18.92 2.37
C LEU A 27 -9.57 -17.59 3.13
N THR A 28 -8.64 -17.55 4.07
CA THR A 28 -8.14 -16.28 4.61
C THR A 28 -7.35 -15.53 3.53
N ALA A 29 -7.22 -14.22 3.71
CA ALA A 29 -6.39 -13.39 2.84
C ALA A 29 -4.93 -13.91 2.76
N GLU A 30 -4.41 -14.47 3.84
CA GLU A 30 -3.04 -14.98 3.93
C GLU A 30 -2.86 -16.26 3.12
N GLU A 31 -3.76 -17.22 3.30
CA GLU A 31 -3.75 -18.48 2.54
C GLU A 31 -3.91 -18.21 1.04
N TYR A 32 -4.81 -17.30 0.68
CA TYR A 32 -5.01 -16.93 -0.72
C TYR A 32 -3.79 -16.20 -1.30
N LEU A 33 -3.15 -15.30 -0.54
CA LEU A 33 -1.90 -14.66 -0.95
C LEU A 33 -0.80 -15.69 -1.25
N GLN A 34 -0.61 -16.68 -0.37
CA GLN A 34 0.36 -17.75 -0.58
C GLN A 34 0.02 -18.58 -1.83
N LEU A 35 -1.26 -18.89 -2.04
CA LEU A 35 -1.72 -19.62 -3.21
C LEU A 35 -1.45 -18.87 -4.52
N LEU A 36 -1.65 -17.54 -4.53
CA LEU A 36 -1.33 -16.69 -5.67
C LEU A 36 0.17 -16.66 -5.97
N ILE A 37 1.01 -16.56 -4.94
CA ILE A 37 2.48 -16.59 -5.08
C ILE A 37 2.93 -17.93 -5.66
N GLN A 38 2.43 -19.05 -5.13
CA GLN A 38 2.74 -20.40 -5.62
C GLN A 38 2.36 -20.59 -7.10
N ASN A 39 1.26 -19.96 -7.53
CA ASN A 39 0.79 -19.98 -8.92
C ASN A 39 1.35 -18.83 -9.78
N LYS A 40 2.36 -18.08 -9.28
CA LYS A 40 3.02 -16.95 -9.96
C LYS A 40 2.07 -15.82 -10.39
N GLN A 41 0.93 -15.68 -9.72
CA GLN A 41 -0.05 -14.62 -9.95
C GLN A 41 0.32 -13.35 -9.17
N TYR A 42 1.49 -12.79 -9.45
CA TYR A 42 2.08 -11.71 -8.63
C TYR A 42 1.27 -10.42 -8.64
N VAL A 43 0.68 -10.06 -9.79
CA VAL A 43 -0.15 -8.84 -9.90
C VAL A 43 -1.37 -8.93 -8.98
N ASP A 44 -2.04 -10.08 -8.96
CA ASP A 44 -3.18 -10.29 -8.06
C ASP A 44 -2.74 -10.47 -6.61
N ALA A 45 -1.58 -11.08 -6.35
CA ALA A 45 -1.00 -11.19 -5.01
C ALA A 45 -0.73 -9.80 -4.39
N VAL A 46 -0.15 -8.89 -5.17
CA VAL A 46 0.10 -7.49 -4.76
C VAL A 46 -1.22 -6.78 -4.44
N ARG A 47 -2.27 -6.99 -5.24
CA ARG A 47 -3.61 -6.43 -4.97
C ARG A 47 -4.19 -6.98 -3.68
N VAL A 48 -4.20 -8.30 -3.49
CA VAL A 48 -4.68 -8.93 -2.24
C VAL A 48 -3.94 -8.37 -1.04
N LEU A 49 -2.61 -8.29 -1.10
CA LEU A 49 -1.79 -7.71 -0.04
C LEU A 49 -2.19 -6.25 0.25
N ALA A 50 -2.32 -5.42 -0.78
CA ALA A 50 -2.65 -4.01 -0.64
C ALA A 50 -4.00 -3.77 0.09
N TYR A 51 -5.01 -4.60 -0.19
CA TYR A 51 -6.33 -4.49 0.45
C TYR A 51 -6.45 -5.25 1.78
N ALA A 52 -5.57 -6.22 2.04
CA ALA A 52 -5.57 -6.99 3.28
C ALA A 52 -4.81 -6.29 4.43
N LEU A 53 -3.82 -5.45 4.10
CA LEU A 53 -3.05 -4.71 5.11
C LEU A 53 -3.92 -3.68 5.85
N PRO A 54 -3.77 -3.54 7.17
CA PRO A 54 -4.30 -2.38 7.87
C PRO A 54 -3.62 -1.09 7.40
N THR A 55 -4.35 0.03 7.47
CA THR A 55 -3.97 1.32 6.89
C THR A 55 -2.54 1.73 7.22
N ARG A 56 -2.13 1.60 8.49
CA ARG A 56 -0.77 1.97 8.92
C ARG A 56 0.32 1.13 8.24
N GLN A 57 0.14 -0.19 8.10
CA GLN A 57 1.13 -1.01 7.37
C GLN A 57 1.10 -0.71 5.87
N ALA A 58 -0.06 -0.43 5.28
CA ALA A 58 -0.16 -0.07 3.87
C ALA A 58 0.61 1.23 3.56
N ILE A 59 0.45 2.25 4.41
CA ILE A 59 1.20 3.52 4.31
C ILE A 59 2.71 3.29 4.48
N MET A 60 3.11 2.49 5.47
CA MET A 60 4.52 2.17 5.69
C MET A 60 5.13 1.49 4.47
N TRP A 61 4.40 0.53 3.88
CA TRP A 61 4.83 -0.14 2.66
C TRP A 61 4.93 0.83 1.47
N ALA A 62 3.94 1.72 1.30
CA ALA A 62 3.98 2.76 0.27
C ALA A 62 5.18 3.71 0.44
N SER A 63 5.49 4.14 1.68
CA SER A 63 6.67 4.94 2.00
C SER A 63 7.97 4.22 1.61
N TRP A 64 8.09 2.93 1.89
CA TRP A 64 9.24 2.13 1.48
C TRP A 64 9.37 2.02 -0.05
N CYS A 65 8.27 1.75 -0.76
CA CYS A 65 8.28 1.74 -2.23
C CYS A 65 8.69 3.11 -2.81
N ALA A 66 8.20 4.20 -2.23
CA ALA A 66 8.56 5.55 -2.65
C ALA A 66 10.04 5.86 -2.38
N ARG A 67 10.61 5.42 -1.26
CA ARG A 67 12.06 5.56 -0.98
C ARG A 67 12.93 4.89 -2.02
N GLN A 68 12.59 3.66 -2.41
CA GLN A 68 13.33 2.95 -3.43
C GLN A 68 13.30 3.68 -4.78
N PHE A 69 12.19 4.36 -5.11
CA PHE A 69 12.13 5.24 -6.28
C PHE A 69 12.98 6.52 -6.10
N SER A 70 12.98 7.12 -4.91
CA SER A 70 13.78 8.32 -4.59
C SER A 70 15.28 8.07 -4.68
N GLU A 71 15.76 6.89 -4.29
CA GLU A 71 17.17 6.54 -4.40
C GLU A 71 17.65 6.57 -5.86
N ALA A 72 16.77 6.17 -6.79
CA ALA A 72 17.04 6.26 -8.22
C ALA A 72 16.86 7.68 -8.79
N ASN A 73 16.04 8.53 -8.15
CA ASN A 73 15.71 9.88 -8.60
C ASN A 73 15.68 10.85 -7.41
N PRO A 74 16.86 11.28 -6.91
CA PRO A 74 16.94 12.07 -5.69
C PRO A 74 16.32 13.46 -5.86
N SER A 75 15.50 13.85 -4.89
CA SER A 75 14.86 15.15 -4.81
C SER A 75 14.65 15.54 -3.34
N ASP A 76 15.08 16.75 -2.97
CA ASP A 76 14.96 17.25 -1.59
C ASP A 76 13.49 17.37 -1.17
N SER A 77 12.62 17.81 -2.08
CA SER A 77 11.18 17.89 -1.82
C SER A 77 10.57 16.51 -1.60
N PHE A 78 11.06 15.50 -2.32
CA PHE A 78 10.60 14.11 -2.19
C PHE A 78 11.03 13.50 -0.86
N SER A 79 12.30 13.70 -0.47
CA SER A 79 12.83 13.30 0.83
C SER A 79 12.09 13.96 1.99
N ALA A 80 11.77 15.25 1.86
CA ALA A 80 11.00 15.98 2.87
C ALA A 80 9.56 15.43 3.02
N ALA A 81 8.90 15.09 1.90
CA ALA A 81 7.57 14.48 1.95
C ALA A 81 7.59 13.11 2.65
N LEU A 82 8.59 12.27 2.38
CA LEU A 82 8.75 10.98 3.05
C LEU A 82 9.04 11.12 4.55
N ALA A 83 9.79 12.14 4.96
CA ALA A 83 10.03 12.45 6.36
C ALA A 83 8.73 12.85 7.10
N ASP A 84 7.82 13.57 6.44
CA ASP A 84 6.52 13.90 7.05
C ASP A 84 5.61 12.65 7.15
N VAL A 85 5.70 11.71 6.20
CA VAL A 85 5.04 10.39 6.33
C VAL A 85 5.62 9.60 7.52
N ASP A 86 6.94 9.62 7.74
CA ASP A 86 7.57 8.95 8.88
C ASP A 86 7.09 9.50 10.23
N LYS A 87 6.93 10.84 10.32
CA LYS A 87 6.37 11.48 11.52
C LYS A 87 4.96 10.95 11.83
N TRP A 88 4.11 10.83 10.81
CA TRP A 88 2.78 10.25 10.99
C TRP A 88 2.84 8.76 11.36
N LEU A 89 3.74 7.98 10.75
CA LEU A 89 3.92 6.57 11.09
C LEU A 89 4.38 6.38 12.54
N ALA A 90 5.23 7.28 13.06
CA ALA A 90 5.67 7.30 14.45
C ALA A 90 4.55 7.75 15.39
N GLU A 91 3.80 8.80 15.02
CA GLU A 91 2.72 9.38 15.80
C GLU A 91 1.52 9.77 14.91
N PRO A 92 0.50 8.90 14.78
CA PRO A 92 -0.60 9.07 13.83
C PRO A 92 -1.67 10.02 14.39
N ASN A 93 -1.32 11.29 14.56
CA ASN A 93 -2.22 12.36 15.00
C ASN A 93 -2.63 13.28 13.81
N GLU A 94 -3.68 14.09 14.01
CA GLU A 94 -4.22 14.96 12.95
C GLU A 94 -3.23 16.05 12.50
N GLU A 95 -2.36 16.52 13.39
CA GLU A 95 -1.33 17.52 13.07
C GLU A 95 -0.32 16.96 12.05
N ASN A 96 0.21 15.77 12.32
CA ASN A 96 1.13 15.07 11.43
C ASN A 96 0.46 14.69 10.10
N ARG A 97 -0.82 14.31 10.13
CA ARG A 97 -1.60 14.01 8.93
C ARG A 97 -1.72 15.24 8.01
N ARG A 98 -2.04 16.41 8.58
CA ARG A 98 -2.10 17.67 7.84
C ARG A 98 -0.74 18.13 7.32
N ALA A 99 0.33 17.91 8.09
CA ALA A 99 1.68 18.25 7.65
C ALA A 99 2.08 17.44 6.41
N ALA A 100 1.79 16.13 6.42
CA ALA A 100 2.06 15.27 5.29
C ALA A 100 1.19 15.61 4.06
N MET A 101 -0.08 15.98 4.24
CA MET A 101 -0.92 16.48 3.14
C MET A 101 -0.31 17.71 2.44
N LYS A 102 0.19 18.69 3.21
CA LYS A 102 0.90 19.85 2.64
C LYS A 102 2.21 19.45 1.94
N ALA A 103 2.84 18.36 2.36
CA ALA A 103 4.01 17.83 1.65
C ALA A 103 3.60 17.16 0.34
N ALA A 104 2.50 16.41 0.31
CA ALA A 104 1.92 15.79 -0.88
C ALA A 104 1.60 16.83 -1.96
N GLU A 105 1.02 17.97 -1.58
CA GLU A 105 0.71 19.08 -2.50
C GLU A 105 1.97 19.66 -3.16
N ARG A 106 3.09 19.73 -2.43
CA ARG A 106 4.35 20.28 -2.94
C ARG A 106 5.05 19.36 -3.94
N VAL A 107 4.90 18.04 -3.80
CA VAL A 107 5.58 17.04 -4.65
C VAL A 107 4.66 16.46 -5.72
N GLU A 108 3.45 17.01 -5.89
CA GLU A 108 2.37 16.52 -6.74
C GLU A 108 1.86 15.11 -6.35
N PHE A 109 0.54 14.95 -6.35
CA PHE A 109 -0.11 13.71 -5.91
C PHE A 109 0.26 12.47 -6.75
N GLY A 110 0.66 12.67 -8.00
CA GLY A 110 1.02 11.58 -8.92
C GLY A 110 2.41 10.99 -8.68
N THR A 111 3.22 11.58 -7.80
CA THR A 111 4.54 11.03 -7.46
C THR A 111 4.43 9.99 -6.35
N PRO A 112 5.35 9.01 -6.24
CA PRO A 112 5.21 7.98 -5.21
C PRO A 112 5.22 8.54 -3.77
N ALA A 113 6.01 9.57 -3.48
CA ALA A 113 5.97 10.24 -2.17
C ALA A 113 4.68 11.04 -1.98
N GLY A 114 4.21 11.74 -3.01
CA GLY A 114 2.94 12.46 -2.96
C GLY A 114 1.75 11.53 -2.73
N SER A 115 1.71 10.38 -3.41
CA SER A 115 0.70 9.34 -3.21
C SER A 115 0.75 8.73 -1.80
N ALA A 116 1.94 8.44 -1.27
CA ALA A 116 2.08 7.92 0.10
C ALA A 116 1.59 8.92 1.15
N ALA A 117 1.89 10.20 0.97
CA ALA A 117 1.45 11.28 1.86
C ALA A 117 -0.05 11.61 1.72
N LEU A 118 -0.62 11.48 0.51
CA LEU A 118 -2.05 11.66 0.26
C LEU A 118 -2.91 10.56 0.92
N ALA A 119 -2.36 9.38 1.16
CA ALA A 119 -3.07 8.25 1.74
C ALA A 119 -3.30 8.37 3.27
N LEU A 120 -2.82 9.45 3.90
CA LEU A 120 -2.89 9.72 5.34
C LEU A 120 -4.18 10.47 5.73
#